data_AF-A0A348XE83-F1
#
_entry.id   AF-A0A348XE83-F1
#
_cell.length_a   1.000
_cell.length_b   1.000
_cell.length_c   1.000
_cell.angle_alpha   90.00
_cell.angle_beta   90.00
_cell.angle_gamma   90.00
#
_symmetry.space_group_name_H-M   'P 1'
#
loop_
_entity.id
_entity.type
_entity.pdbx_description
1 polymer ?
#
loop_
_entity_poly.entity_id
_entity_poly.type
_entity_poly.pdbx_seq_one_letter_code
_entity_poly.pdbx_strand_id
1 'polypeptide(L)'
;MIKTLSIIIPVYNESDTLTDLLDRVLHVALPVKREIIVVNDGSTDDSRQLAEAWFAALNVEQQADVFLLDKANGGKGSAVRAGIEQSNGDVVIIQDADLEYDPNDYEACIAPILNGEELVVYGSRERFARNRLHSSFAFYAGGLAVTYWMNLLYGSSMTDEPTCYKTFSGRLIRALLFRGDKFEWEPEVTAKLLRLGVHIHEVPISYAPRKVDEGKKINWKDGVQALAVALYWRFMPLDAERKKVAAVPGMAECLAASRWPWAIMIVAMCAVARLSPPSLAAGIAWSSAVPAAMHLACVRRSMLCAILAAGWVVGIPLWHGGAFAISATAMLWSVLWLTRFAQKRRVFDLALAATSIAGLACTLPWSQAQLQATVALIALPLLLAVVPDRPDTTAS
;
A
#
# COMPACT_ATOMS: atom_id res chain seq x y z
N MET A 1 14.83 24.78 -0.22
CA MET A 1 13.88 24.83 0.91
C MET A 1 12.49 24.84 0.33
N ILE A 2 11.67 23.89 0.76
CA ILE A 2 10.25 23.81 0.41
C ILE A 2 9.54 24.97 1.10
N LYS A 3 8.72 25.73 0.36
CA LYS A 3 8.10 26.97 0.86
C LYS A 3 6.58 27.00 0.74
N THR A 4 6.01 26.20 -0.17
CA THR A 4 4.60 26.29 -0.53
C THR A 4 3.96 24.90 -0.67
N LEU A 5 2.79 24.73 -0.05
CA LEU A 5 1.88 23.60 -0.22
C LEU A 5 0.71 24.02 -1.12
N SER A 6 0.52 23.34 -2.25
CA SER A 6 -0.72 23.44 -3.04
C SER A 6 -1.75 22.45 -2.54
N ILE A 7 -2.95 22.94 -2.27
CA ILE A 7 -4.09 22.16 -1.78
C ILE A 7 -5.14 22.15 -2.88
N ILE A 8 -5.30 21.00 -3.53
CA ILE A 8 -6.25 20.83 -4.63
C ILE A 8 -7.57 20.29 -4.09
N ILE A 9 -8.64 21.04 -4.32
CA ILE A 9 -9.99 20.74 -3.82
C ILE A 9 -10.92 20.52 -5.01
N PRO A 10 -11.13 19.28 -5.49
CA PRO A 10 -12.14 18.98 -6.49
C PRO A 10 -13.54 19.10 -5.88
N VAL A 11 -14.42 19.86 -6.54
CA VAL A 11 -15.78 20.16 -6.07
C VAL A 11 -16.78 19.71 -7.13
N TYR A 12 -17.76 18.90 -6.74
CA TYR A 12 -18.92 18.59 -7.57
C TYR A 12 -20.12 18.35 -6.67
N ASN A 13 -21.09 19.26 -6.65
CA ASN A 13 -22.29 19.16 -5.81
C ASN A 13 -21.98 18.92 -4.32
N GLU A 14 -21.31 19.88 -3.67
CA GLU A 14 -20.94 19.86 -2.24
C GLU A 14 -21.36 21.17 -1.55
N SER A 15 -22.47 21.78 -1.97
CA SER A 15 -22.95 23.06 -1.43
C SER A 15 -23.13 23.06 0.11
N ASP A 16 -23.48 21.91 0.70
CA ASP A 16 -23.69 21.77 2.14
C ASP A 16 -22.40 21.85 2.97
N THR A 17 -21.25 21.46 2.40
CA THR A 17 -19.99 21.28 3.15
C THR A 17 -18.87 22.20 2.69
N LEU A 18 -18.98 22.79 1.48
CA LEU A 18 -17.90 23.49 0.83
C LEU A 18 -17.36 24.67 1.64
N THR A 19 -18.21 25.58 2.10
CA THR A 19 -17.76 26.79 2.81
C THR A 19 -17.05 26.46 4.12
N ASP A 20 -17.59 25.55 4.94
CA ASP A 20 -16.95 25.11 6.19
C ASP A 20 -15.58 24.48 5.89
N LEU A 21 -15.49 23.62 4.87
CA LEU A 21 -14.22 23.04 4.48
C LEU A 21 -13.20 24.11 4.06
N LEU A 22 -13.59 25.05 3.20
CA LEU A 22 -12.70 26.10 2.72
C LEU A 22 -12.19 26.97 3.87
N ASP A 23 -13.05 27.28 4.85
CA ASP A 23 -12.66 27.98 6.07
C ASP A 23 -11.65 27.19 6.90
N ARG A 24 -11.86 25.87 7.09
CA ARG A 24 -10.89 25.02 7.80
C ARG A 24 -9.55 24.97 7.09
N VAL A 25 -9.55 24.82 5.76
CA VAL A 25 -8.33 24.80 4.93
C VAL A 25 -7.59 26.13 4.97
N LEU A 26 -8.31 27.26 4.98
CA LEU A 26 -7.71 28.58 5.05
C LEU A 26 -7.02 28.84 6.40
N HIS A 27 -7.62 28.36 7.49
CA HIS A 27 -7.18 28.66 8.85
C HIS A 27 -6.28 27.61 9.48
N VAL A 28 -6.13 26.42 8.88
CA VAL A 28 -5.24 25.39 9.42
C VAL A 28 -3.80 25.91 9.52
N ALA A 29 -3.18 25.70 10.67
CA ALA A 29 -1.80 26.08 10.92
C ALA A 29 -0.87 25.20 10.08
N LEU A 30 0.04 25.83 9.33
CA LEU A 30 1.01 25.14 8.50
C LEU A 30 2.39 25.77 8.66
N PRO A 31 3.47 24.98 8.60
CA PRO A 31 4.84 25.49 8.65
C PRO A 31 5.29 26.14 7.33
N VAL A 32 4.42 26.16 6.31
CA VAL A 32 4.69 26.63 4.94
C VAL A 32 3.54 27.51 4.44
N LYS A 33 3.77 28.26 3.36
CA LYS A 33 2.69 28.98 2.67
C LYS A 33 1.71 27.98 2.04
N ARG A 34 0.44 28.37 1.94
CA ARG A 34 -0.61 27.57 1.31
C ARG A 34 -1.05 28.24 0.00
N GLU A 35 -1.23 27.44 -1.03
CA GLU A 35 -1.88 27.79 -2.30
C GLU A 35 -3.15 26.92 -2.38
N ILE A 36 -4.33 27.52 -2.44
CA ILE A 36 -5.61 26.79 -2.45
C ILE A 36 -6.16 26.81 -3.87
N ILE A 37 -6.41 25.64 -4.44
CA ILE A 37 -6.91 25.50 -5.82
C ILE A 37 -8.24 24.76 -5.75
N VAL A 38 -9.33 25.52 -5.85
CA VAL A 38 -10.69 24.98 -5.87
C VAL A 38 -11.08 24.72 -7.32
N VAL A 39 -11.40 23.48 -7.65
CA VAL A 39 -11.77 23.07 -9.00
C VAL A 39 -13.22 22.63 -9.02
N ASN A 40 -14.11 23.52 -9.47
CA ASN A 40 -15.51 23.19 -9.69
C ASN A 40 -15.67 22.37 -10.97
N ASP A 41 -15.99 21.10 -10.82
CA ASP A 41 -16.16 20.11 -11.89
C ASP A 41 -17.60 20.09 -12.44
N GLY A 42 -18.10 21.28 -12.78
CA GLY A 42 -19.41 21.43 -13.40
C GLY A 42 -20.57 21.10 -12.47
N SER A 43 -20.51 21.58 -11.22
CA SER A 43 -21.61 21.43 -10.26
C SER A 43 -22.93 21.98 -10.80
N THR A 44 -24.03 21.32 -10.44
CA THR A 44 -25.40 21.66 -10.79
C THR A 44 -26.20 22.26 -9.63
N ASP A 45 -25.62 22.24 -8.42
CA ASP A 45 -26.14 22.92 -7.23
C ASP A 45 -25.44 24.28 -7.02
N ASP A 46 -25.60 24.86 -5.83
CA ASP A 46 -25.05 26.18 -5.49
C ASP A 46 -23.54 26.18 -5.17
N SER A 47 -22.83 25.05 -5.34
CA SER A 47 -21.40 24.94 -4.98
C SER A 47 -20.53 26.00 -5.65
N ARG A 48 -20.81 26.31 -6.92
CA ARG A 48 -20.06 27.32 -7.68
C ARG A 48 -20.23 28.71 -7.05
N GLN A 49 -21.47 29.09 -6.81
CA GLN A 49 -21.83 30.40 -6.26
C GLN A 49 -21.26 30.55 -4.84
N LEU A 50 -21.26 29.49 -4.06
CA LEU A 50 -20.66 29.47 -2.72
C LEU A 50 -19.14 29.64 -2.77
N ALA A 51 -18.43 28.98 -3.71
CA ALA A 51 -16.99 29.17 -3.89
C ALA A 51 -16.65 30.61 -4.31
N GLU A 52 -17.40 31.17 -5.27
CA GLU A 52 -17.25 32.54 -5.74
C GLU A 52 -17.50 33.56 -4.61
N ALA A 53 -18.57 33.37 -3.83
CA ALA A 53 -18.90 34.22 -2.69
C ALA A 53 -17.85 34.13 -1.57
N TRP A 54 -17.37 32.92 -1.28
CA TRP A 54 -16.30 32.70 -0.30
C TRP A 54 -15.02 33.41 -0.71
N PHE A 55 -14.59 33.26 -1.97
CA PHE A 55 -13.40 33.95 -2.49
C PHE A 55 -13.56 35.48 -2.45
N ALA A 56 -14.73 36.01 -2.79
CA ALA A 56 -15.00 37.45 -2.74
C ALA A 56 -14.95 38.03 -1.32
N ALA A 57 -15.18 37.20 -0.29
CA ALA A 57 -15.10 37.60 1.12
C ALA A 57 -13.66 37.62 1.67
N LEU A 58 -12.70 37.00 0.96
CA LEU A 58 -11.28 37.02 1.35
C LEU A 58 -10.67 38.40 1.19
N ASN A 59 -9.66 38.70 2.02
CA ASN A 59 -8.86 39.91 1.83
C ASN A 59 -7.88 39.77 0.64
N VAL A 60 -7.33 40.88 0.17
CA VAL A 60 -6.45 40.92 -1.03
C VAL A 60 -5.23 40.02 -0.89
N GLU A 61 -4.66 39.89 0.31
CA GLU A 61 -3.49 39.04 0.55
C GLU A 61 -3.88 37.56 0.47
N GLN A 62 -5.02 37.17 1.03
CA GLN A 62 -5.54 35.81 0.95
C GLN A 62 -5.90 35.42 -0.48
N GLN A 63 -6.53 36.33 -1.25
CA GLN A 63 -6.90 36.07 -2.63
C GLN A 63 -5.71 35.78 -3.55
N ALA A 64 -4.52 36.30 -3.22
CA ALA A 64 -3.32 36.12 -4.04
C ALA A 64 -2.87 34.65 -4.15
N ASP A 65 -3.22 33.82 -3.15
CA ASP A 65 -2.86 32.41 -3.07
C ASP A 65 -4.06 31.47 -3.30
N VAL A 66 -5.20 31.99 -3.77
CA VAL A 66 -6.42 31.20 -4.04
C VAL A 66 -6.80 31.25 -5.52
N PHE A 67 -7.02 30.07 -6.10
CA PHE A 67 -7.43 29.90 -7.49
C PHE A 67 -8.78 29.19 -7.55
N LEU A 68 -9.76 29.81 -8.22
CA LEU A 68 -11.03 29.18 -8.56
C LEU A 68 -11.01 28.78 -10.04
N LEU A 69 -11.15 27.49 -10.31
CA LEU A 69 -11.23 26.93 -11.66
C LEU A 69 -12.62 26.35 -11.91
N ASP A 70 -13.29 26.83 -12.95
CA ASP A 70 -14.54 26.26 -13.45
C ASP A 70 -14.28 25.43 -14.71
N LYS A 71 -14.82 24.21 -14.75
CA LYS A 71 -14.78 23.35 -15.93
C LYS A 71 -16.08 22.58 -16.11
N ALA A 72 -16.29 22.03 -17.31
CA ALA A 72 -17.36 21.05 -17.54
C ALA A 72 -17.07 19.76 -16.77
N ASN A 73 -18.11 19.08 -16.27
CA ASN A 73 -17.97 17.86 -15.49
C ASN A 73 -17.20 16.76 -16.26
N GLY A 74 -16.08 16.32 -15.69
CA GLY A 74 -15.27 15.23 -16.21
C GLY A 74 -15.01 14.11 -15.19
N GLY A 75 -15.35 14.31 -13.91
CA GLY A 75 -15.06 13.42 -12.80
C GLY A 75 -13.90 13.89 -11.93
N LYS A 76 -13.74 13.23 -10.76
CA LYS A 76 -12.71 13.56 -9.76
C LYS A 76 -11.31 13.64 -10.36
N GLY A 77 -10.88 12.64 -11.13
CA GLY A 77 -9.57 12.61 -11.77
C GLY A 77 -9.33 13.77 -12.74
N SER A 78 -10.36 14.20 -13.48
CA SER A 78 -10.32 15.34 -14.38
C SER A 78 -10.13 16.66 -13.61
N ALA A 79 -10.85 16.82 -12.51
CA ALA A 79 -10.73 17.97 -11.63
C ALA A 79 -9.37 18.03 -10.92
N VAL A 80 -8.91 16.91 -10.38
CA VAL A 80 -7.58 16.77 -9.76
C VAL A 80 -6.48 17.10 -10.77
N ARG A 81 -6.59 16.60 -12.01
CA ARG A 81 -5.61 16.90 -13.08
C ARG A 81 -5.54 18.41 -13.38
N ALA A 82 -6.69 19.07 -13.54
CA ALA A 82 -6.74 20.52 -13.74
C ALA A 82 -6.11 21.28 -12.56
N GLY A 83 -6.34 20.83 -11.33
CA GLY A 83 -5.69 21.39 -10.15
C GLY A 83 -4.16 21.17 -10.13
N ILE A 84 -3.68 19.99 -10.54
CA ILE A 84 -2.25 19.69 -10.64
C ILE A 84 -1.58 20.60 -11.67
N GLU A 85 -2.24 20.81 -12.82
CA GLU A 85 -1.75 21.70 -13.89
C GLU A 85 -1.66 23.16 -13.44
N GLN A 86 -2.58 23.62 -12.59
CA GLN A 86 -2.54 24.96 -11.99
C GLN A 86 -1.52 25.10 -10.85
N SER A 87 -1.18 24.01 -10.18
CA SER A 87 -0.37 24.03 -8.95
C SER A 87 1.08 24.49 -9.16
N ASN A 88 1.57 25.37 -8.29
CA ASN A 88 2.96 25.83 -8.28
C ASN A 88 3.73 25.42 -7.02
N GLY A 89 3.06 24.84 -6.03
CA GLY A 89 3.63 24.41 -4.78
C GLY A 89 4.75 23.37 -4.95
N ASP A 90 5.67 23.41 -4.00
CA ASP A 90 6.74 22.43 -3.87
C ASP A 90 6.20 21.08 -3.39
N VAL A 91 5.09 21.11 -2.63
CA VAL A 91 4.30 19.95 -2.20
C VAL A 91 2.87 20.15 -2.69
N VAL A 92 2.21 19.06 -3.07
CA VAL A 92 0.82 19.05 -3.51
C VAL A 92 0.05 18.02 -2.68
N ILE A 93 -1.09 18.42 -2.12
CA ILE A 93 -2.03 17.54 -1.42
C ILE A 93 -3.41 17.65 -2.06
N ILE A 94 -4.17 16.56 -2.06
CA ILE A 94 -5.56 16.50 -2.52
C ILE A 94 -6.47 16.49 -1.29
N GLN A 95 -7.54 17.28 -1.35
CA GLN A 95 -8.54 17.40 -0.30
C GLN A 95 -9.94 17.27 -0.89
N ASP A 96 -10.72 16.28 -0.45
CA ASP A 96 -12.11 16.12 -0.88
C ASP A 96 -13.00 17.19 -0.22
N ALA A 97 -14.06 17.59 -0.93
CA ALA A 97 -14.95 18.69 -0.55
C ALA A 97 -16.03 18.34 0.50
N ASP A 98 -16.01 17.13 1.04
CA ASP A 98 -17.12 16.49 1.76
C ASP A 98 -17.00 16.46 3.30
N LEU A 99 -15.96 17.10 3.85
CA LEU A 99 -15.59 17.11 5.28
C LEU A 99 -15.27 15.73 5.88
N GLU A 100 -15.09 14.67 5.07
CA GLU A 100 -14.70 13.36 5.61
C GLU A 100 -13.28 13.35 6.20
N TYR A 101 -12.42 14.25 5.72
CA TYR A 101 -11.02 14.38 6.11
C TYR A 101 -10.76 15.73 6.79
N ASP A 102 -9.94 15.72 7.85
CA ASP A 102 -9.64 16.89 8.66
C ASP A 102 -8.33 17.57 8.21
N PRO A 103 -8.37 18.85 7.75
CA PRO A 103 -7.17 19.60 7.39
C PRO A 103 -6.09 19.65 8.48
N ASN A 104 -6.44 19.48 9.76
CA ASN A 104 -5.47 19.40 10.86
C ASN A 104 -4.45 18.26 10.70
N ASP A 105 -4.74 17.24 9.88
CA ASP A 105 -3.79 16.16 9.58
C ASP A 105 -2.77 16.52 8.49
N TYR A 106 -2.87 17.71 7.85
CA TYR A 106 -1.94 18.12 6.80
C TYR A 106 -0.48 18.12 7.25
N GLU A 107 -0.19 18.57 8.47
CA GLU A 107 1.19 18.62 8.97
C GLU A 107 1.84 17.24 8.95
N ALA A 108 1.13 16.21 9.40
CA ALA A 108 1.61 14.83 9.37
C ALA A 108 1.85 14.33 7.93
N CYS A 109 0.96 14.70 7.00
CA CYS A 109 1.07 14.31 5.60
C CYS A 109 2.23 15.01 4.87
N ILE A 110 2.54 16.27 5.18
CA ILE A 110 3.57 17.03 4.46
C ILE A 110 4.96 16.89 5.10
N ALA A 111 5.05 16.70 6.43
CA ALA A 111 6.32 16.73 7.16
C ALA A 111 7.42 15.81 6.58
N PRO A 112 7.15 14.53 6.20
CA PRO A 112 8.18 13.68 5.61
C PRO A 112 8.73 14.23 4.28
N ILE A 113 7.89 14.92 3.51
CA ILE A 113 8.30 15.56 2.25
C ILE A 113 9.07 16.86 2.53
N LEU A 114 8.62 17.65 3.53
CA LEU A 114 9.32 18.86 3.98
C LEU A 114 10.76 18.57 4.43
N ASN A 115 10.96 17.45 5.11
CA ASN A 115 12.25 16.99 5.59
C ASN A 115 13.12 16.36 4.49
N GLY A 116 12.56 16.13 3.29
CA GLY A 116 13.25 15.47 2.19
C GLY A 116 13.45 13.96 2.38
N GLU A 117 12.67 13.35 3.28
CA GLU A 117 12.73 11.91 3.60
C GLU A 117 11.97 11.08 2.57
N GLU A 118 10.84 11.61 2.09
CA GLU A 118 9.93 10.90 1.19
C GLU A 118 9.49 11.81 0.03
N LEU A 119 9.19 11.22 -1.13
CA LEU A 119 8.60 11.93 -2.27
C LEU A 119 7.07 11.90 -2.27
N VAL A 120 6.49 10.90 -1.60
CA VAL A 120 5.05 10.64 -1.59
C VAL A 120 4.63 10.13 -0.22
N VAL A 121 3.56 10.72 0.32
CA VAL A 121 2.96 10.36 1.60
C VAL A 121 1.45 10.20 1.43
N TYR A 122 0.91 9.07 1.86
CA TYR A 122 -0.52 8.80 1.91
C TYR A 122 -1.00 8.87 3.37
N GLY A 123 -2.14 9.51 3.61
CA GLY A 123 -2.82 9.47 4.89
C GLY A 123 -3.64 8.19 5.00
N SER A 124 -3.27 7.29 5.91
CA SER A 124 -3.99 6.03 6.14
C SER A 124 -5.04 6.17 7.24
N ARG A 125 -6.29 5.83 6.89
CA ARG A 125 -7.41 5.75 7.84
C ARG A 125 -7.26 4.56 8.78
N GLU A 126 -6.57 3.50 8.35
CA GLU A 126 -6.42 2.25 9.10
C GLU A 126 -5.34 2.32 10.19
N ARG A 127 -4.40 3.25 10.07
CA ARG A 127 -3.32 3.41 11.07
C ARG A 127 -3.78 4.12 12.35
N PHE A 128 -4.93 4.80 12.32
CA PHE A 128 -5.48 5.45 13.49
C PHE A 128 -6.42 4.49 14.25
N ALA A 129 -6.01 4.02 15.44
CA ALA A 129 -6.79 3.05 16.24
C ALA A 129 -8.19 3.56 16.68
N ARG A 130 -8.47 4.86 16.53
CA ARG A 130 -9.77 5.50 16.82
C ARG A 130 -10.71 5.62 15.61
N ASN A 131 -10.28 5.31 14.38
CA ASN A 131 -11.15 5.31 13.20
C ASN A 131 -12.05 4.06 13.19
N ARG A 132 -12.93 3.95 14.19
CA ARG A 132 -13.90 2.86 14.34
C ARG A 132 -15.22 3.13 13.63
N LEU A 133 -15.33 4.29 12.99
CA LEU A 133 -16.49 4.68 12.22
C LEU A 133 -16.23 4.29 10.77
N HIS A 134 -17.13 3.49 10.21
CA HIS A 134 -17.12 3.12 8.80
C HIS A 134 -18.47 3.49 8.21
N SER A 135 -18.50 4.06 7.00
CA SER A 135 -19.76 4.43 6.33
C SER A 135 -20.67 3.21 6.14
N SER A 136 -20.07 2.07 5.74
CA SER A 136 -20.71 0.75 5.76
C SER A 136 -19.63 -0.33 5.71
N PHE A 137 -19.96 -1.52 6.19
CA PHE A 137 -19.05 -2.68 6.12
C PHE A 137 -18.65 -3.02 4.68
N ALA A 138 -19.56 -2.89 3.71
CA ALA A 138 -19.28 -3.21 2.31
C ALA A 138 -18.27 -2.23 1.69
N PHE A 139 -18.38 -0.94 1.98
CA PHE A 139 -17.42 0.06 1.52
C PHE A 139 -16.04 -0.13 2.15
N TYR A 140 -16.02 -0.41 3.44
CA TYR A 140 -14.80 -0.73 4.17
C TYR A 140 -14.10 -1.97 3.59
N ALA A 141 -14.83 -3.08 3.43
CA ALA A 141 -14.31 -4.30 2.83
C ALA A 141 -13.86 -4.08 1.37
N GLY A 142 -14.57 -3.25 0.61
CA GLY A 142 -14.17 -2.85 -0.74
C GLY A 142 -12.84 -2.10 -0.76
N GLY A 143 -12.64 -1.16 0.16
CA GLY A 143 -11.38 -0.41 0.27
C GLY A 143 -10.20 -1.31 0.66
N LEU A 144 -10.41 -2.23 1.61
CA LEU A 144 -9.41 -3.24 1.97
C LEU A 144 -9.09 -4.17 0.79
N ALA A 145 -10.10 -4.56 0.02
CA ALA A 145 -9.90 -5.40 -1.16
C ALA A 145 -9.04 -4.70 -2.21
N VAL A 146 -9.33 -3.44 -2.55
CA VAL A 146 -8.51 -2.65 -3.49
C VAL A 146 -7.06 -2.56 -3.00
N THR A 147 -6.87 -2.24 -1.72
CA THR A 147 -5.53 -2.18 -1.11
C THR A 147 -4.79 -3.52 -1.18
N TYR A 148 -5.46 -4.63 -0.85
CA TYR A 148 -4.90 -5.97 -0.95
C TYR A 148 -4.46 -6.29 -2.38
N TRP A 149 -5.29 -5.96 -3.37
CA TRP A 149 -5.00 -6.19 -4.77
C TRP A 149 -3.83 -5.35 -5.27
N MET A 150 -3.73 -4.10 -4.84
CA MET A 150 -2.58 -3.24 -5.13
C MET A 150 -1.29 -3.81 -4.52
N ASN A 151 -1.33 -4.24 -3.27
CA ASN A 151 -0.18 -4.89 -2.61
C ASN A 151 0.25 -6.18 -3.34
N LEU A 152 -0.70 -7.01 -3.76
CA LEU A 152 -0.41 -8.24 -4.49
C LEU A 152 0.23 -7.96 -5.86
N LEU A 153 -0.31 -7.02 -6.63
CA LEU A 153 0.15 -6.74 -8.00
C LEU A 153 1.49 -6.01 -8.03
N TYR A 154 1.76 -5.15 -7.05
CA TYR A 154 2.89 -4.25 -7.05
C TYR A 154 3.95 -4.58 -5.99
N GLY A 155 3.70 -5.55 -5.11
CA GLY A 155 4.63 -5.94 -4.05
C GLY A 155 4.79 -4.87 -2.97
N SER A 156 3.77 -4.04 -2.76
CA SER A 156 3.74 -3.01 -1.72
C SER A 156 3.13 -3.53 -0.42
N SER A 157 3.21 -2.73 0.64
CA SER A 157 2.65 -3.02 1.97
C SER A 157 1.76 -1.88 2.48
N MET A 158 0.96 -1.29 1.58
CA MET A 158 0.04 -0.20 1.94
C MET A 158 -1.09 -0.75 2.82
N THR A 159 -1.56 0.09 3.73
CA THR A 159 -2.72 -0.18 4.60
C THR A 159 -4.01 0.42 4.04
N ASP A 160 -3.92 1.53 3.30
CA ASP A 160 -5.09 2.24 2.78
C ASP A 160 -4.79 2.94 1.44
N GLU A 161 -5.00 2.23 0.34
CA GLU A 161 -4.83 2.80 -1.01
C GLU A 161 -5.92 3.80 -1.42
N PRO A 162 -7.23 3.56 -1.17
CA PRO A 162 -8.31 4.44 -1.62
C PRO A 162 -8.53 5.63 -0.68
N THR A 163 -7.47 6.14 -0.07
CA THR A 163 -7.48 7.35 0.76
C THR A 163 -7.49 8.61 -0.11
N CYS A 164 -8.09 9.69 0.39
CA CYS A 164 -8.06 11.00 -0.25
C CYS A 164 -6.69 11.68 -0.10
N TYR A 165 -6.12 11.67 1.11
CA TYR A 165 -4.89 12.40 1.44
C TYR A 165 -3.68 11.75 0.79
N LYS A 166 -3.51 12.02 -0.49
CA LYS A 166 -2.34 11.67 -1.27
C LYS A 166 -1.53 12.94 -1.47
N THR A 167 -0.36 12.95 -0.84
CA THR A 167 0.55 14.08 -0.80
C THR A 167 1.80 13.74 -1.60
N PHE A 168 2.24 14.66 -2.42
CA PHE A 168 3.33 14.43 -3.37
C PHE A 168 4.31 15.61 -3.36
N SER A 169 5.56 15.31 -3.69
CA SER A 169 6.44 16.32 -4.28
C SER A 169 5.76 16.93 -5.52
N GLY A 170 5.65 18.26 -5.55
CA GLY A 170 5.00 18.99 -6.64
C GLY A 170 5.65 18.74 -8.00
N ARG A 171 6.99 18.63 -8.02
CA ARG A 171 7.73 18.30 -9.25
C ARG A 171 7.42 16.89 -9.75
N LEU A 172 7.24 15.93 -8.85
CA LEU A 172 6.92 14.55 -9.20
C LEU A 172 5.51 14.44 -9.79
N ILE A 173 4.50 14.96 -9.08
CA ILE A 173 3.11 14.80 -9.51
C ILE A 173 2.84 15.50 -10.85
N ARG A 174 3.44 16.68 -11.09
CA ARG A 174 3.33 17.41 -12.37
C ARG A 174 4.10 16.73 -13.53
N ALA A 175 5.08 15.88 -13.23
CA ALA A 175 5.82 15.13 -14.24
C ALA A 175 5.09 13.84 -14.69
N LEU A 176 4.16 13.33 -13.88
CA LEU A 176 3.34 12.18 -14.23
C LEU A 176 2.29 12.55 -15.28
N LEU A 177 1.97 11.57 -16.12
CA LEU A 177 0.92 11.68 -17.14
C LEU A 177 -0.28 10.91 -16.63
N PHE A 178 -1.49 11.47 -16.68
CA PHE A 178 -2.70 10.80 -16.21
C PHE A 178 -3.69 10.58 -17.35
N ARG A 179 -4.41 9.45 -17.32
CA ARG A 179 -5.51 9.15 -18.26
C ARG A 179 -6.86 9.05 -17.58
N GLY A 180 -6.90 8.64 -16.32
CA GLY A 180 -8.12 8.50 -15.54
C GLY A 180 -8.78 9.83 -15.25
N ASP A 181 -10.05 9.96 -15.60
CA ASP A 181 -10.84 11.19 -15.46
C ASP A 181 -11.80 11.11 -14.27
N LYS A 182 -12.17 9.91 -13.79
CA LYS A 182 -13.02 9.72 -12.60
C LYS A 182 -12.23 9.09 -11.45
N PHE A 183 -12.82 8.16 -10.71
CA PHE A 183 -12.18 7.50 -9.57
C PHE A 183 -11.04 6.55 -9.97
N GLU A 184 -10.94 6.15 -11.25
CA GLU A 184 -9.78 5.39 -11.74
C GLU A 184 -8.44 6.13 -11.61
N TRP A 185 -8.47 7.46 -11.43
CA TRP A 185 -7.26 8.24 -11.17
C TRP A 185 -6.52 7.75 -9.92
N GLU A 186 -7.25 7.37 -8.88
CA GLU A 186 -6.72 6.92 -7.59
C GLU A 186 -5.78 5.71 -7.71
N PRO A 187 -6.22 4.57 -8.28
CA PRO A 187 -5.34 3.42 -8.50
C PRO A 187 -4.32 3.67 -9.62
N GLU A 188 -4.60 4.54 -10.61
CA GLU A 188 -3.62 4.88 -11.65
C GLU A 188 -2.38 5.56 -11.05
N VAL A 189 -2.55 6.60 -10.22
CA VAL A 189 -1.40 7.31 -9.63
C VAL A 189 -0.57 6.38 -8.77
N THR A 190 -1.22 5.57 -7.94
CA THR A 190 -0.54 4.59 -7.07
C THR A 190 0.21 3.55 -7.91
N ALA A 191 -0.43 2.97 -8.94
CA ALA A 191 0.18 1.99 -9.83
C ALA A 191 1.45 2.52 -10.52
N LYS A 192 1.38 3.76 -11.03
CA LYS A 192 2.52 4.40 -11.69
C LYS A 192 3.66 4.67 -10.74
N LEU A 193 3.38 5.21 -9.56
CA LEU A 193 4.40 5.49 -8.53
C LEU A 193 5.14 4.22 -8.12
N LEU A 194 4.42 3.14 -7.81
CA LEU A 194 5.01 1.86 -7.44
C LEU A 194 5.86 1.26 -8.58
N ARG A 195 5.43 1.40 -9.84
CA ARG A 195 6.23 0.94 -11.00
C ARG A 195 7.42 1.81 -11.34
N LEU A 196 7.40 3.06 -10.91
CA LEU A 196 8.55 3.96 -10.97
C LEU A 196 9.50 3.75 -9.78
N GLY A 197 9.17 2.81 -8.87
CA GLY A 197 9.98 2.46 -7.71
C GLY A 197 9.92 3.48 -6.58
N VAL A 198 8.90 4.34 -6.59
CA VAL A 198 8.65 5.31 -5.53
C VAL A 198 8.11 4.58 -4.32
N HIS A 199 8.72 4.81 -3.17
CA HIS A 199 8.19 4.37 -1.89
C HIS A 199 7.02 5.29 -1.50
N ILE A 200 5.89 4.68 -1.10
CA ILE A 200 4.72 5.41 -0.61
C ILE A 200 4.71 5.26 0.90
N HIS A 201 5.04 6.35 1.60
CA HIS A 201 4.99 6.40 3.05
C HIS A 201 3.55 6.59 3.52
N GLU A 202 3.17 6.00 4.65
CA GLU A 202 1.82 6.16 5.20
C GLU A 202 1.84 6.74 6.62
N VAL A 203 1.10 7.82 6.81
CA VAL A 203 0.89 8.45 8.12
C VAL A 203 -0.55 8.21 8.61
N PRO A 204 -0.79 8.09 9.92
CA PRO A 204 -2.15 7.96 10.44
C PRO A 204 -2.91 9.28 10.29
N ILE A 205 -4.17 9.21 9.86
CA ILE A 205 -5.05 10.38 9.72
C ILE A 205 -6.43 10.13 10.34
N SER A 206 -7.12 11.20 10.67
CA SER A 206 -8.49 11.22 11.16
C SER A 206 -9.47 11.03 10.01
N TYR A 207 -10.57 10.33 10.26
CA TYR A 207 -11.60 10.08 9.24
C TYR A 207 -13.00 10.07 9.84
N ALA A 208 -13.89 10.91 9.29
CA ALA A 208 -15.29 11.01 9.65
C ALA A 208 -16.15 10.63 8.45
N PRO A 209 -16.45 9.33 8.23
CA PRO A 209 -17.14 8.89 7.03
C PRO A 209 -18.55 9.49 6.91
N ARG A 210 -18.87 9.99 5.72
CA ARG A 210 -20.23 10.29 5.30
C ARG A 210 -21.03 8.99 5.21
N LYS A 211 -22.28 9.03 5.66
CA LYS A 211 -23.17 7.88 5.56
C LYS A 211 -23.65 7.68 4.12
N VAL A 212 -24.20 6.50 3.83
CA VAL A 212 -24.62 6.15 2.45
C VAL A 212 -25.83 6.98 2.00
N ASP A 213 -26.73 7.29 2.93
CA ASP A 213 -27.93 8.11 2.74
C ASP A 213 -27.61 9.59 2.51
N GLU A 214 -26.45 10.06 2.96
CA GLU A 214 -25.93 11.41 2.71
C GLU A 214 -25.30 11.56 1.30
N GLY A 215 -25.48 10.57 0.41
CA GLY A 215 -25.12 10.68 -1.00
C GLY A 215 -23.68 10.28 -1.33
N LYS A 216 -23.20 9.16 -0.78
CA LYS A 216 -21.85 8.64 -1.08
C LYS A 216 -21.67 8.42 -2.60
N LYS A 217 -20.69 9.10 -3.19
CA LYS A 217 -20.44 9.13 -4.64
C LYS A 217 -19.80 7.87 -5.22
N ILE A 218 -19.19 7.05 -4.36
CA ILE A 218 -18.50 5.82 -4.74
C ILE A 218 -19.49 4.65 -4.74
N ASN A 219 -19.36 3.75 -5.72
CA ASN A 219 -20.14 2.53 -5.86
C ASN A 219 -19.23 1.29 -6.04
N TRP A 220 -19.83 0.09 -6.03
CA TRP A 220 -19.07 -1.16 -6.16
C TRP A 220 -18.41 -1.35 -7.54
N LYS A 221 -18.97 -0.72 -8.59
CA LYS A 221 -18.38 -0.77 -9.94
C LYS A 221 -17.06 -0.01 -9.98
N ASP A 222 -16.95 1.08 -9.22
CA ASP A 222 -15.71 1.84 -9.07
C ASP A 222 -14.61 0.97 -8.46
N GLY A 223 -14.96 0.09 -7.51
CA GLY A 223 -14.02 -0.91 -6.96
C GLY A 223 -13.53 -1.92 -8.02
N VAL A 224 -14.44 -2.44 -8.85
CA VAL A 224 -14.08 -3.34 -9.97
C VAL A 224 -13.24 -2.60 -11.02
N GLN A 225 -13.58 -1.35 -11.32
CA GLN A 225 -12.83 -0.50 -12.22
C GLN A 225 -11.42 -0.23 -11.66
N ALA A 226 -11.30 0.02 -10.37
CA ALA A 226 -10.00 0.23 -9.73
C ALA A 226 -9.08 -0.98 -9.87
N LEU A 227 -9.63 -2.18 -9.72
CA LEU A 227 -8.92 -3.44 -9.96
C LEU A 227 -8.47 -3.59 -11.41
N ALA A 228 -9.36 -3.28 -12.36
CA ALA A 228 -9.03 -3.33 -13.79
C ALA A 228 -7.93 -2.32 -14.15
N VAL A 229 -7.97 -1.11 -13.58
CA VAL A 229 -6.98 -0.05 -13.78
C VAL A 229 -5.64 -0.43 -13.17
N ALA A 230 -5.64 -0.99 -11.95
CA ALA A 230 -4.47 -1.55 -11.31
C ALA A 230 -3.83 -2.65 -12.16
N LEU A 231 -4.63 -3.55 -12.74
CA LEU A 231 -4.11 -4.60 -13.62
C LEU A 231 -3.60 -4.03 -14.94
N TYR A 232 -4.31 -3.07 -15.53
CA TYR A 232 -3.91 -2.42 -16.78
C TYR A 232 -2.56 -1.70 -16.63
N TRP A 233 -2.45 -0.81 -15.66
CA TRP A 233 -1.21 -0.08 -15.39
C TRP A 233 -0.09 -0.94 -14.85
N ARG A 234 -0.37 -2.19 -14.46
CA ARG A 234 0.70 -3.15 -14.16
C ARG A 234 1.52 -3.43 -15.42
N PHE A 235 0.86 -3.64 -16.57
CA PHE A 235 1.52 -4.13 -17.79
C PHE A 235 1.82 -3.07 -18.83
N MET A 236 1.20 -1.89 -18.78
CA MET A 236 1.43 -0.85 -19.78
C MET A 236 2.86 -0.27 -19.73
N PRO A 237 3.46 0.16 -20.84
CA PRO A 237 4.74 0.87 -20.81
C PRO A 237 4.61 2.21 -20.08
N LEU A 238 5.69 2.64 -19.42
CA LEU A 238 5.80 3.95 -18.74
C LEU A 238 7.03 4.72 -19.26
N ASP A 239 7.44 4.51 -20.51
CA ASP A 239 8.68 5.11 -21.04
C ASP A 239 8.63 6.64 -21.10
N ALA A 240 7.46 7.19 -21.42
CA ALA A 240 7.24 8.64 -21.44
C ALA A 240 7.31 9.22 -20.03
N GLU A 241 6.62 8.60 -19.07
CA GLU A 241 6.67 8.97 -17.66
C GLU A 241 8.09 8.85 -17.11
N ARG A 242 8.80 7.74 -17.36
CA ARG A 242 10.20 7.53 -16.94
C ARG A 242 11.11 8.65 -17.43
N LYS A 243 10.98 9.08 -18.69
CA LYS A 243 11.75 10.20 -19.24
C LYS A 243 11.46 11.51 -18.52
N LYS A 244 10.18 11.81 -18.23
CA LYS A 244 9.78 13.04 -17.53
C LYS A 244 10.25 13.05 -16.08
N VAL A 245 10.04 11.96 -15.34
CA VAL A 245 10.36 11.89 -13.90
C VAL A 245 11.86 11.72 -13.65
N ALA A 246 12.66 11.30 -14.63
CA ALA A 246 14.11 11.20 -14.47
C ALA A 246 14.79 12.54 -14.16
N ALA A 247 14.17 13.67 -14.52
CA ALA A 247 14.65 15.01 -14.18
C ALA A 247 14.25 15.47 -12.76
N VAL A 248 13.38 14.73 -12.07
CA VAL A 248 12.91 15.08 -10.72
C VAL A 248 13.96 14.65 -9.68
N PRO A 249 14.38 15.54 -8.76
CA PRO A 249 15.29 15.18 -7.67
C PRO A 249 14.76 13.98 -6.86
N GLY A 250 15.66 13.05 -6.50
CA GLY A 250 15.31 11.82 -5.77
C GLY A 250 14.84 10.66 -6.66
N MET A 251 14.35 10.92 -7.87
CA MET A 251 13.80 9.84 -8.73
C MET A 251 14.85 8.90 -9.32
N ALA A 252 16.12 9.30 -9.41
CA ALA A 252 17.16 8.43 -9.97
C ALA A 252 17.30 7.11 -9.19
N GLU A 253 17.24 7.19 -7.85
CA GLU A 253 17.31 6.02 -6.96
C GLU A 253 16.05 5.15 -7.07
N CYS A 254 14.87 5.78 -7.08
CA CYS A 254 13.59 5.09 -7.29
C CYS A 254 13.58 4.32 -8.62
N LEU A 255 14.00 4.97 -9.71
CA LEU A 255 14.03 4.37 -11.04
C LEU A 255 15.02 3.20 -11.11
N ALA A 256 16.16 3.29 -10.43
CA ALA A 256 17.11 2.18 -10.32
C ALA A 256 16.50 0.98 -9.59
N ALA A 257 15.82 1.21 -8.45
CA ALA A 257 15.13 0.17 -7.69
C ALA A 257 13.97 -0.47 -8.47
N SER A 258 13.27 0.31 -9.30
CA SER A 258 12.10 -0.15 -10.08
C SER A 258 12.40 -1.24 -11.13
N ARG A 259 13.68 -1.42 -11.50
CA ARG A 259 14.08 -2.40 -12.52
C ARG A 259 14.03 -3.85 -12.01
N TRP A 260 13.81 -4.05 -10.72
CA TRP A 260 13.93 -5.35 -10.04
C TRP A 260 12.65 -5.71 -9.24
N PRO A 261 11.58 -6.20 -9.91
CA PRO A 261 10.89 -7.37 -9.33
C PRO A 261 10.27 -8.37 -10.34
N TRP A 262 10.41 -8.16 -11.66
CA TRP A 262 9.65 -8.92 -12.67
C TRP A 262 10.13 -10.35 -12.89
N ALA A 263 11.45 -10.56 -12.88
CA ALA A 263 12.01 -11.90 -13.01
C ALA A 263 11.57 -12.80 -11.86
N ILE A 264 11.50 -12.27 -10.63
CA ILE A 264 11.19 -13.04 -9.43
C ILE A 264 9.69 -13.37 -9.36
N MET A 265 8.80 -12.43 -9.69
CA MET A 265 7.36 -12.67 -9.61
C MET A 265 6.84 -13.60 -10.70
N ILE A 266 7.33 -13.47 -11.95
CA ILE A 266 7.01 -14.43 -13.02
C ILE A 266 7.56 -15.81 -12.67
N VAL A 267 8.80 -15.90 -12.17
CA VAL A 267 9.38 -17.18 -11.71
C VAL A 267 8.57 -17.76 -10.55
N ALA A 268 8.14 -16.95 -9.58
CA ALA A 268 7.32 -17.41 -8.46
C ALA A 268 5.92 -17.86 -8.89
N MET A 269 5.25 -17.12 -9.78
CA MET A 269 3.95 -17.51 -10.34
C MET A 269 4.05 -18.75 -11.23
N CYS A 270 5.10 -18.86 -12.06
CA CYS A 270 5.38 -20.05 -12.85
C CYS A 270 5.74 -21.26 -11.96
N ALA A 271 6.46 -21.06 -10.86
CA ALA A 271 6.77 -22.10 -9.89
C ALA A 271 5.50 -22.60 -9.18
N VAL A 272 4.61 -21.70 -8.75
CA VAL A 272 3.31 -22.07 -8.16
C VAL A 272 2.41 -22.77 -9.18
N ALA A 273 2.36 -22.31 -10.43
CA ALA A 273 1.60 -22.96 -11.49
C ALA A 273 2.11 -24.38 -11.81
N ARG A 274 3.43 -24.59 -11.80
CA ARG A 274 4.06 -25.92 -11.98
C ARG A 274 3.89 -26.86 -10.77
N LEU A 275 3.55 -26.33 -9.60
CA LEU A 275 3.26 -27.10 -8.39
C LEU A 275 1.78 -27.51 -8.28
N SER A 276 0.96 -27.26 -9.30
CA SER A 276 -0.40 -27.81 -9.38
C SER A 276 -0.31 -29.28 -9.83
N PRO A 277 -0.61 -30.28 -8.96
CA PRO A 277 -0.56 -31.68 -9.39
C PRO A 277 -1.69 -31.98 -10.38
N PRO A 278 -1.46 -32.81 -11.41
CA PRO A 278 -2.53 -33.37 -12.22
C PRO A 278 -3.24 -34.47 -11.41
N SER A 279 -4.08 -34.11 -10.45
CA SER A 279 -4.86 -35.10 -9.67
C SER A 279 -6.23 -34.61 -9.20
N LEU A 280 -6.87 -33.70 -9.95
CA LEU A 280 -8.28 -33.35 -9.77
C LEU A 280 -9.23 -34.13 -10.71
N ALA A 281 -8.73 -35.11 -11.46
CA ALA A 281 -9.54 -35.90 -12.41
C ALA A 281 -9.70 -37.39 -12.05
N ALA A 282 -9.21 -37.86 -10.90
CA ALA A 282 -9.38 -39.26 -10.50
C ALA A 282 -9.62 -39.38 -8.99
N GLY A 283 -10.84 -39.73 -8.58
CA GLY A 283 -11.14 -40.02 -7.18
C GLY A 283 -12.59 -39.90 -6.72
N ILE A 284 -13.57 -40.18 -7.58
CA ILE A 284 -14.91 -40.57 -7.10
C ILE A 284 -14.88 -42.09 -6.93
N ALA A 285 -14.70 -42.60 -5.71
CA ALA A 285 -15.15 -43.93 -5.27
C ALA A 285 -14.89 -44.20 -3.77
N TRP A 286 -15.97 -44.52 -3.04
CA TRP A 286 -16.07 -45.45 -1.89
C TRP A 286 -15.29 -45.13 -0.59
N SER A 287 -15.90 -44.64 0.50
CA SER A 287 -16.84 -45.24 1.47
C SER A 287 -16.21 -46.04 2.63
N SER A 288 -16.67 -45.70 3.85
CA SER A 288 -16.81 -46.50 5.09
C SER A 288 -15.61 -46.82 6.00
N ALA A 289 -15.60 -46.18 7.20
CA ALA A 289 -15.35 -46.73 8.57
C ALA A 289 -14.86 -45.59 9.53
N VAL A 290 -15.73 -44.88 10.31
CA VAL A 290 -16.16 -45.15 11.72
C VAL A 290 -15.08 -44.80 12.80
N PRO A 291 -15.36 -44.22 14.00
CA PRO A 291 -16.30 -43.17 14.44
C PRO A 291 -15.69 -42.19 15.52
N ALA A 292 -16.56 -41.39 16.17
CA ALA A 292 -16.33 -40.29 17.12
C ALA A 292 -15.94 -40.64 18.58
N ALA A 293 -15.31 -39.68 19.28
CA ALA A 293 -15.40 -39.36 20.73
C ALA A 293 -14.72 -37.99 21.00
N MET A 294 -15.42 -36.87 21.30
CA MET A 294 -15.74 -36.28 22.64
C MET A 294 -14.61 -36.45 23.69
N HIS A 295 -14.08 -35.43 24.39
CA HIS A 295 -14.73 -34.39 25.21
C HIS A 295 -13.69 -33.38 25.80
N LEU A 296 -14.18 -32.17 26.16
CA LEU A 296 -13.62 -31.12 27.07
C LEU A 296 -12.29 -30.45 26.70
N ALA A 297 -11.95 -29.21 27.09
CA ALA A 297 -12.60 -27.96 27.48
C ALA A 297 -11.44 -27.07 28.00
N CYS A 298 -11.35 -25.82 27.56
CA CYS A 298 -10.81 -24.64 28.27
C CYS A 298 -9.52 -24.78 29.12
N VAL A 299 -8.47 -24.00 28.81
CA VAL A 299 -7.72 -23.10 29.73
C VAL A 299 -6.35 -22.69 29.14
N ARG A 300 -6.17 -21.37 29.05
CA ARG A 300 -4.93 -20.55 29.07
C ARG A 300 -3.81 -20.75 28.03
N ARG A 301 -3.53 -19.61 27.38
CA ARG A 301 -2.23 -19.16 26.85
C ARG A 301 -1.05 -19.65 27.73
N SER A 302 0.05 -19.98 27.03
CA SER A 302 1.45 -19.90 27.48
C SER A 302 2.26 -21.18 27.80
N MET A 303 1.77 -22.40 27.57
CA MET A 303 2.63 -23.60 27.82
C MET A 303 2.76 -24.63 26.68
N LEU A 304 1.94 -24.59 25.62
CA LEU A 304 2.15 -25.49 24.47
C LEU A 304 3.30 -25.06 23.52
N CYS A 305 3.77 -23.81 23.62
CA CYS A 305 4.85 -23.30 22.77
C CYS A 305 6.26 -23.77 23.18
N ALA A 306 6.42 -24.35 24.37
CA ALA A 306 7.72 -24.87 24.83
C ALA A 306 7.92 -26.37 24.50
N ILE A 307 6.84 -27.15 24.40
CA ILE A 307 6.94 -28.60 24.17
C ILE A 307 7.14 -28.93 22.69
N LEU A 308 6.65 -28.11 21.76
CA LEU A 308 6.92 -28.27 20.32
C LEU A 308 8.30 -27.72 19.89
N ALA A 309 8.93 -26.88 20.71
CA ALA A 309 10.29 -26.39 20.47
C ALA A 309 11.38 -27.33 21.03
N ALA A 310 11.06 -28.23 21.97
CA ALA A 310 12.02 -29.16 22.58
C ALA A 310 12.14 -30.52 21.87
N GLY A 311 11.28 -30.82 20.88
CA GLY A 311 11.29 -32.09 20.14
C GLY A 311 12.34 -32.22 19.03
N TRP A 312 13.20 -31.22 18.81
CA TRP A 312 14.11 -31.17 17.64
C TRP A 312 15.59 -31.40 17.93
N VAL A 313 16.00 -31.71 19.18
CA VAL A 313 17.43 -31.88 19.53
C VAL A 313 17.81 -33.33 19.91
N VAL A 314 16.88 -34.26 20.06
CA VAL A 314 17.24 -35.67 20.32
C VAL A 314 16.53 -36.58 19.32
N GLY A 315 17.31 -37.12 18.39
CA GLY A 315 16.83 -38.10 17.43
C GLY A 315 16.44 -39.41 18.09
N ILE A 316 15.28 -39.95 17.69
CA ILE A 316 15.04 -41.38 17.56
C ILE A 316 14.27 -41.58 16.24
N PRO A 317 14.86 -42.20 15.22
CA PRO A 317 14.16 -42.54 13.98
C PRO A 317 13.36 -43.83 14.22
N LEU A 318 12.03 -43.74 14.25
CA LEU A 318 11.19 -44.92 14.09
C LEU A 318 11.09 -45.23 12.59
N TRP A 319 11.86 -46.25 12.21
CA TRP A 319 12.00 -46.74 10.85
C TRP A 319 10.82 -47.66 10.50
N HIS A 320 9.89 -47.18 9.67
CA HIS A 320 9.02 -48.03 8.87
C HIS A 320 8.95 -47.48 7.43
N GLY A 321 9.70 -48.16 6.54
CA GLY A 321 9.43 -48.29 5.11
C GLY A 321 9.13 -47.04 4.30
N GLY A 322 10.17 -46.45 3.68
CA GLY A 322 10.06 -45.76 2.39
C GLY A 322 9.61 -44.29 2.40
N ALA A 323 10.49 -43.42 1.90
CA ALA A 323 10.30 -42.00 1.57
C ALA A 323 10.29 -40.99 2.73
N PHE A 324 11.33 -40.15 2.79
CA PHE A 324 11.32 -38.87 3.49
C PHE A 324 10.45 -37.89 2.69
N ALA A 325 9.17 -37.77 3.06
CA ALA A 325 8.34 -36.67 2.60
C ALA A 325 8.29 -35.60 3.70
N ILE A 326 9.32 -34.74 3.75
CA ILE A 326 9.12 -33.43 4.37
C ILE A 326 8.21 -32.68 3.40
N SER A 327 6.94 -32.48 3.78
CA SER A 327 6.00 -31.83 2.88
C SER A 327 6.53 -30.43 2.58
N ALA A 328 6.65 -30.08 1.30
CA ALA A 328 7.06 -28.74 0.86
C ALA A 328 6.19 -27.65 1.52
N THR A 329 4.96 -27.99 1.90
CA THR A 329 4.05 -27.20 2.73
C THR A 329 4.62 -26.85 4.11
N ALA A 330 5.28 -27.77 4.83
CA ALA A 330 5.87 -27.48 6.14
C ALA A 330 7.06 -26.49 6.04
N MET A 331 7.89 -26.62 4.99
CA MET A 331 8.95 -25.63 4.72
C MET A 331 8.37 -24.27 4.29
N LEU A 332 7.34 -24.26 3.43
CA LEU A 332 6.69 -23.01 2.99
C LEU A 332 6.06 -22.26 4.18
N TRP A 333 5.42 -22.98 5.11
CA TRP A 333 4.85 -22.42 6.33
C TRP A 333 5.91 -21.88 7.28
N SER A 334 7.07 -22.55 7.37
CA SER A 334 8.20 -22.08 8.19
C SER A 334 8.81 -20.78 7.62
N VAL A 335 8.90 -20.67 6.29
CA VAL A 335 9.38 -19.47 5.60
C VAL A 335 8.37 -18.32 5.70
N LEU A 336 7.08 -18.59 5.49
CA LEU A 336 6.01 -17.60 5.69
C LEU A 336 5.91 -17.12 7.15
N TRP A 337 6.25 -17.99 8.11
CA TRP A 337 6.33 -17.63 9.52
C TRP A 337 7.55 -16.75 9.83
N LEU A 338 8.72 -17.07 9.27
CA LEU A 338 9.94 -16.26 9.40
C LEU A 338 9.83 -14.89 8.71
N THR A 339 9.17 -14.80 7.55
CA THR A 339 8.96 -13.53 6.83
C THR A 339 7.98 -12.61 7.52
N ARG A 340 7.06 -13.15 8.35
CA ARG A 340 6.14 -12.33 9.18
C ARG A 340 6.81 -11.65 10.37
N PHE A 341 8.01 -12.08 10.76
CA PHE A 341 8.75 -11.56 11.92
C PHE A 341 10.06 -10.84 11.56
N ALA A 342 10.56 -10.95 10.32
CA ALA A 342 11.80 -10.30 9.91
C ALA A 342 11.59 -8.82 9.56
N GLN A 343 11.79 -7.92 10.53
CA GLN A 343 11.74 -6.45 10.31
C GLN A 343 12.98 -5.88 9.57
N LYS A 344 14.00 -6.70 9.23
CA LYS A 344 15.24 -6.24 8.58
C LYS A 344 15.47 -6.94 7.23
N ARG A 345 15.65 -6.14 6.17
CA ARG A 345 15.85 -6.54 4.77
C ARG A 345 16.97 -7.59 4.56
N ARG A 346 18.06 -7.54 5.33
CA ARG A 346 19.16 -8.53 5.25
C ARG A 346 18.74 -9.95 5.63
N VAL A 347 17.85 -10.13 6.59
CA VAL A 347 17.37 -11.46 7.03
C VAL A 347 16.45 -12.07 5.97
N PHE A 348 15.69 -11.22 5.27
CA PHE A 348 14.84 -11.62 4.15
C PHE A 348 15.66 -12.17 2.98
N ASP A 349 16.73 -11.47 2.57
CA ASP A 349 17.59 -11.87 1.45
C ASP A 349 18.32 -13.21 1.74
N LEU A 350 18.80 -13.41 2.97
CA LEU A 350 19.44 -14.66 3.42
C LEU A 350 18.47 -15.85 3.46
N ALA A 351 17.24 -15.63 3.95
CA ALA A 351 16.22 -16.68 3.98
C ALA A 351 15.80 -17.10 2.56
N LEU A 352 15.68 -16.14 1.63
CA LEU A 352 15.33 -16.42 0.23
C LEU A 352 16.43 -17.20 -0.51
N ALA A 353 17.70 -16.85 -0.28
CA ALA A 353 18.86 -17.55 -0.82
C ALA A 353 18.96 -18.99 -0.29
N ALA A 354 18.77 -19.19 1.02
CA ALA A 354 18.74 -20.51 1.64
C ALA A 354 17.63 -21.41 1.08
N THR A 355 16.44 -20.84 0.82
CA THR A 355 15.30 -21.57 0.26
C THR A 355 15.55 -22.01 -1.18
N SER A 356 16.23 -21.17 -1.97
CA SER A 356 16.58 -21.46 -3.36
C SER A 356 17.63 -22.58 -3.46
N ILE A 357 18.63 -22.58 -2.56
CA ILE A 357 19.65 -23.63 -2.48
C ILE A 357 19.04 -24.95 -1.99
N ALA A 358 18.16 -24.91 -0.99
CA ALA A 358 17.45 -26.10 -0.50
C ALA A 358 16.53 -26.71 -1.58
N GLY A 359 15.84 -25.88 -2.36
CA GLY A 359 15.03 -26.33 -3.50
C GLY A 359 15.85 -27.05 -4.57
N LEU A 360 17.04 -26.53 -4.91
CA LEU A 360 17.97 -27.17 -5.84
C LEU A 360 18.54 -28.50 -5.32
N ALA A 361 18.82 -28.58 -4.01
CA ALA A 361 19.32 -29.80 -3.37
C ALA A 361 18.30 -30.95 -3.39
N CYS A 362 17.00 -30.66 -3.32
CA CYS A 362 15.94 -31.68 -3.37
C CYS A 362 15.66 -32.25 -4.77
N THR A 363 16.18 -31.64 -5.84
CA THR A 363 15.94 -32.05 -7.24
C THR A 363 16.99 -32.99 -7.83
N LEU A 364 18.03 -33.32 -7.07
CA LEU A 364 19.15 -34.12 -7.52
C LEU A 364 19.30 -35.37 -6.61
N PRO A 365 19.90 -36.48 -7.10
CA PRO A 365 20.12 -37.68 -6.28
C PRO A 365 21.38 -37.50 -5.41
N TRP A 366 21.22 -37.00 -4.19
CA TRP A 366 22.33 -36.80 -3.23
C TRP A 366 22.45 -37.98 -2.27
N SER A 367 23.68 -38.36 -1.95
CA SER A 367 23.95 -39.29 -0.83
C SER A 367 23.71 -38.59 0.51
N GLN A 368 23.45 -39.38 1.57
CA GLN A 368 23.15 -38.88 2.92
C GLN A 368 24.23 -37.93 3.47
N ALA A 369 25.51 -38.21 3.18
CA ALA A 369 26.63 -37.35 3.57
C ALA A 369 26.60 -35.99 2.87
N GLN A 370 26.18 -35.93 1.61
CA GLN A 370 26.11 -34.68 0.84
C GLN A 370 24.91 -33.82 1.29
N LEU A 371 23.78 -34.42 1.65
CA LEU A 371 22.64 -33.71 2.25
C LEU A 371 22.99 -33.09 3.60
N GLN A 372 23.68 -33.85 4.47
CA GLN A 372 24.12 -33.35 5.77
C GLN A 372 25.13 -32.20 5.64
N ALA A 373 26.08 -32.28 4.70
CA ALA A 373 27.03 -31.21 4.44
C ALA A 373 26.35 -29.92 3.92
N THR A 374 25.38 -30.06 3.02
CA THR A 374 24.62 -28.91 2.46
C THR A 374 23.75 -28.23 3.51
N VAL A 375 23.06 -29.01 4.36
CA VAL A 375 22.28 -28.45 5.48
C VAL A 375 23.18 -27.72 6.48
N ALA A 376 24.36 -28.26 6.79
CA ALA A 376 25.33 -27.59 7.66
C ALA A 376 25.86 -26.28 7.06
N LEU A 377 26.12 -26.24 5.74
CA LEU A 377 26.55 -25.03 5.01
C LEU A 377 25.47 -23.94 4.95
N ILE A 378 24.19 -24.31 4.93
CA ILE A 378 23.06 -23.36 4.89
C ILE A 378 22.66 -22.89 6.30
N ALA A 379 22.71 -23.77 7.30
CA ALA A 379 22.28 -23.45 8.66
C ALA A 379 23.29 -22.57 9.42
N LEU A 380 24.59 -22.73 9.16
CA LEU A 380 25.64 -22.02 9.89
C LEU A 380 25.61 -20.47 9.67
N PRO A 381 25.42 -19.95 8.44
CA PRO A 381 25.30 -18.50 8.21
C PRO A 381 24.02 -17.90 8.78
N LEU A 382 22.90 -18.65 8.78
CA LEU A 382 21.62 -18.24 9.35
C LEU A 382 21.68 -18.14 10.88
N LEU A 383 22.38 -19.07 11.53
CA LEU A 383 22.63 -19.02 12.98
C LEU A 383 23.52 -17.85 13.37
N LEU A 384 24.52 -17.52 12.56
CA LEU A 384 25.41 -16.36 12.79
C LEU A 384 24.72 -15.02 12.52
N ALA A 385 23.74 -14.96 11.61
CA ALA A 385 22.96 -13.76 11.31
C ALA A 385 21.89 -13.42 12.37
N VAL A 386 21.58 -14.36 13.27
CA VAL A 386 20.61 -14.20 14.37
C VAL A 386 21.28 -13.78 15.69
N VAL A 387 22.61 -13.61 15.72
CA VAL A 387 23.30 -13.05 16.89
C VAL A 387 22.92 -11.56 17.00
N PRO A 388 22.27 -11.12 18.09
CA PRO A 388 21.93 -9.71 18.27
C PRO A 388 23.20 -8.88 18.40
N ASP A 389 23.25 -7.73 17.70
CA ASP A 389 24.26 -6.71 17.94
C ASP A 389 24.32 -6.39 19.43
N ARG A 390 25.54 -6.36 19.99
CA ARG A 390 25.77 -5.90 21.36
C ARG A 390 25.19 -4.48 21.51
N PRO A 391 24.54 -4.14 22.63
CA PRO A 391 24.11 -2.77 22.87
C PRO A 391 25.34 -1.86 22.95
N ASP A 392 25.31 -0.79 22.14
CA ASP A 392 26.23 0.34 22.24
C ASP A 392 26.20 0.88 23.67
N THR A 393 27.28 0.59 24.39
CA THR A 393 27.61 1.23 25.66
C THR A 393 28.66 2.28 25.35
N THR A 394 28.22 3.49 25.03
CA THR A 394 29.01 4.71 25.30
C THR A 394 28.08 5.80 25.78
N ALA A 395 27.87 5.79 27.09
CA ALA A 395 27.73 7.01 27.85
C ALA A 395 29.14 7.60 28.02
N SER A 396 29.34 8.80 27.51
CA SER A 396 30.24 9.83 28.05
C SER A 396 29.82 11.18 27.52
#